data_AF-M0ZUD7-F1
#
_entry.id   AF-M0ZUD7-F1
#
_cell.length_a   1.000
_cell.length_b   1.000
_cell.length_c   1.000
_cell.angle_alpha   90.00
_cell.angle_beta   90.00
_cell.angle_gamma   90.00
#
_symmetry.space_group_name_H-M   'P 1'
#
loop_
_entity.id
_entity.type
_entity.pdbx_description
1 polymer ?
#
loop_
_entity_poly.entity_id
_entity_poly.type
_entity_poly.pdbx_seq_one_letter_code
_entity_poly.pdbx_strand_id
1 'polypeptide(L)'
;MVSLGDEHVGYRRMDLPTLKLSIVGGRPFSCGGRPLFRKQLLKARYGVRDMDGSAERILQAAMGTPEDHSIIFLAHNGPTGLGANVDDICGRDWFIDGGDHGDPGNTYELISFLLKPLIHLYTPHLS
;
A
#
# COMPACT_ATOMS: atom_id res chain seq x y z
N MET A 1 -4.82 1.78 21.95
CA MET A 1 -4.04 1.37 20.78
C MET A 1 -2.68 0.84 21.25
N VAL A 2 -2.67 -0.18 22.11
CA VAL A 2 -1.49 -0.54 22.94
C VAL A 2 -0.79 -1.81 22.44
N SER A 3 -1.36 -2.51 21.45
CA SER A 3 -0.94 -3.87 21.10
C SER A 3 0.16 -3.96 20.03
N LEU A 4 0.51 -2.87 19.34
CA LEU A 4 1.41 -2.90 18.18
C LEU A 4 2.69 -2.05 18.36
N GLY A 5 2.87 -1.43 19.53
CA GLY A 5 3.98 -0.51 19.80
C GLY A 5 3.84 0.86 19.14
N ASP A 6 4.77 1.74 19.46
CA ASP A 6 4.77 3.13 19.01
C ASP A 6 5.26 3.26 17.56
N GLU A 7 6.11 2.33 17.12
CA GLU A 7 6.71 2.28 15.80
C GLU A 7 5.77 1.71 14.71
N HIS A 8 4.54 1.33 15.05
CA HIS A 8 3.59 0.79 14.09
C HIS A 8 3.14 1.83 13.05
N VAL A 9 3.56 1.67 11.79
CA VAL A 9 3.22 2.61 10.71
C VAL A 9 2.00 2.20 9.86
N GLY A 10 1.29 1.12 10.17
CA GLY A 10 0.16 0.67 9.36
C GLY A 10 -0.94 1.73 9.22
N TYR A 11 -1.23 2.18 7.98
CA TYR A 11 -2.08 3.35 7.69
C TYR A 11 -1.66 4.65 8.41
N ARG A 12 -0.40 4.75 8.78
CA ARG A 12 0.21 5.89 9.46
C ARG A 12 1.56 6.19 8.80
N ARG A 13 2.26 7.17 9.34
CA ARG A 13 3.65 7.42 9.01
C ARG A 13 4.50 7.62 10.25
N MET A 14 5.80 7.52 10.07
CA MET A 14 6.83 7.89 11.02
C MET A 14 7.84 8.79 10.33
N ASP A 15 8.03 9.99 10.87
CA ASP A 15 9.00 10.95 10.36
C ASP A 15 10.34 10.78 11.11
N LEU A 16 11.43 10.77 10.36
CA LEU A 16 12.81 10.68 10.84
C LEU A 16 13.58 11.92 10.38
N PRO A 17 13.41 13.08 11.06
CA PRO A 17 13.88 14.37 10.56
C PRO A 17 15.39 14.44 10.34
N THR A 18 16.17 13.79 11.20
CA THR A 18 17.64 13.74 11.09
C THR A 18 18.10 13.08 9.79
N LEU A 19 17.30 12.16 9.25
CA LEU A 19 17.59 11.46 8.00
C LEU A 19 16.86 12.06 6.80
N LYS A 20 16.02 13.09 7.01
CA LYS A 20 15.08 13.61 6.01
C LYS A 20 14.29 12.50 5.34
N LEU A 21 13.72 11.63 6.16
CA LEU A 21 13.06 10.41 5.72
C LEU A 21 11.70 10.28 6.41
N SER A 22 10.70 9.83 5.65
CA SER A 22 9.39 9.46 6.19
C SER A 22 9.04 8.04 5.77
N ILE A 23 8.67 7.21 6.74
CA ILE A 23 8.20 5.84 6.51
C ILE A 23 6.68 5.86 6.52
N VAL A 24 6.04 5.52 5.41
CA VAL A 24 4.59 5.41 5.28
C VAL A 24 4.22 3.93 5.25
N GLY A 25 3.43 3.46 6.21
CA GLY A 25 3.02 2.06 6.23
C GLY A 25 1.79 1.79 5.37
N GLY A 26 1.84 0.68 4.64
CA GLY A 26 0.72 0.18 3.86
C GLY A 26 -0.39 -0.42 4.71
N ARG A 27 -1.24 -1.23 4.05
CA ARG A 27 -2.37 -1.92 4.68
C ARG A 27 -1.89 -3.01 5.66
N PRO A 28 -2.25 -2.94 6.95
CA PRO A 28 -2.06 -4.04 7.89
C PRO A 28 -2.80 -5.31 7.45
N PHE A 29 -2.24 -6.47 7.79
CA PHE A 29 -2.81 -7.78 7.49
C PHE A 29 -2.98 -8.06 5.97
N SER A 30 -2.24 -7.39 5.09
CA SER A 30 -2.21 -7.81 3.68
C SER A 30 -1.53 -9.18 3.56
N CYS A 31 -2.09 -10.05 2.71
CA CYS A 31 -1.58 -11.39 2.45
C CYS A 31 -1.63 -11.71 0.94
N GLY A 32 -1.56 -10.69 0.08
CA GLY A 32 -1.74 -10.86 -1.36
C GLY A 32 -3.19 -10.96 -1.81
N GLY A 33 -3.39 -10.88 -3.13
CA GLY A 33 -4.69 -10.95 -3.78
C GLY A 33 -5.50 -9.65 -3.73
N ARG A 34 -6.58 -9.62 -4.51
CA ARG A 34 -7.49 -8.46 -4.62
C ARG A 34 -8.34 -8.20 -3.37
N PRO A 35 -8.88 -9.22 -2.66
CA PRO A 35 -9.79 -8.96 -1.55
C PRO A 35 -9.07 -8.45 -0.29
N LEU A 36 -9.74 -7.58 0.46
CA LEU A 36 -9.30 -7.26 1.82
C LEU A 36 -9.34 -8.50 2.73
N PHE A 37 -8.19 -8.83 3.32
CA PHE A 37 -8.10 -9.81 4.40
C PHE A 37 -8.49 -9.18 5.75
N ARG A 38 -9.12 -9.96 6.63
CA ARG A 38 -9.57 -9.53 7.98
C ARG A 38 -10.39 -8.22 8.00
N LYS A 39 -11.35 -8.07 7.08
CA LYS A 39 -12.23 -6.88 6.95
C LYS A 39 -12.79 -6.35 8.27
N GLN A 40 -13.29 -7.22 9.15
CA GLN A 40 -13.86 -6.78 10.44
C GLN A 40 -12.81 -6.16 11.36
N LEU A 41 -11.57 -6.67 11.34
CA LEU A 41 -10.47 -6.11 12.12
C LEU A 41 -10.01 -4.77 11.54
N LEU A 42 -9.90 -4.68 10.21
CA LEU A 42 -9.59 -3.43 9.52
C LEU A 42 -10.63 -2.34 9.82
N LYS A 43 -11.92 -2.69 9.76
CA LYS A 43 -13.02 -1.78 10.10
C LYS A 43 -12.95 -1.36 11.57
N ALA A 44 -12.78 -2.30 12.49
CA ALA A 44 -12.78 -2.02 13.93
C ALA A 44 -11.56 -1.22 14.41
N ARG A 45 -10.38 -1.46 13.82
CA ARG A 45 -9.12 -0.85 14.26
C ARG A 45 -8.72 0.40 13.48
N TYR A 46 -9.07 0.45 12.20
CA TYR A 46 -8.62 1.52 11.29
C TYR A 46 -9.77 2.24 10.59
N GLY A 47 -11.01 1.75 10.71
CA GLY A 47 -12.17 2.34 10.04
C GLY A 47 -12.27 2.05 8.54
N VAL A 48 -11.37 1.22 7.99
CA VAL A 48 -11.30 0.87 6.57
C VAL A 48 -12.26 -0.26 6.23
N ARG A 49 -13.02 -0.12 5.13
CA ARG A 49 -14.09 -1.06 4.74
C ARG A 49 -13.86 -1.73 3.38
N ASP A 50 -13.09 -1.09 2.52
CA ASP A 50 -12.84 -1.45 1.13
C ASP A 50 -11.43 -1.04 0.70
N MET A 51 -11.05 -1.40 -0.52
CA MET A 51 -9.74 -1.11 -1.10
C MET A 51 -9.53 0.39 -1.32
N ASP A 52 -10.58 1.11 -1.69
CA ASP A 52 -10.51 2.57 -1.90
C ASP A 52 -10.22 3.30 -0.59
N GLY A 53 -10.94 3.00 0.48
CA GLY A 53 -10.65 3.54 1.81
C GLY A 53 -9.28 3.11 2.35
N SER A 54 -8.78 1.95 1.94
CA SER A 54 -7.40 1.54 2.22
C SER A 54 -6.40 2.43 1.50
N ALA A 55 -6.58 2.67 0.19
CA ALA A 55 -5.70 3.50 -0.61
C ALA A 55 -5.71 4.96 -0.11
N GLU A 56 -6.90 5.50 0.19
CA GLU A 56 -7.06 6.85 0.74
C GLU A 56 -6.29 7.01 2.05
N ARG A 57 -6.38 6.06 2.98
CA ARG A 57 -5.64 6.14 4.25
C ARG A 57 -4.13 6.18 4.06
N ILE A 58 -3.60 5.41 3.12
CA ILE A 58 -2.16 5.41 2.82
C ILE A 58 -1.76 6.74 2.15
N LEU A 59 -2.58 7.24 1.22
CA LEU A 59 -2.37 8.52 0.57
C LEU A 59 -2.36 9.67 1.59
N GLN A 60 -3.31 9.71 2.52
CA GLN A 60 -3.35 10.73 3.57
C GLN A 60 -2.11 10.70 4.47
N ALA A 61 -1.61 9.50 4.80
CA ALA A 61 -0.37 9.36 5.56
C ALA A 61 0.83 9.93 4.79
N ALA A 62 0.91 9.64 3.48
CA ALA A 62 1.96 10.15 2.60
C ALA A 62 1.86 11.66 2.36
N MET A 63 0.67 12.22 2.14
CA MET A 63 0.52 13.66 1.84
C MET A 63 0.96 14.57 2.98
N GLY A 64 0.92 14.10 4.22
CA GLY A 64 1.39 14.93 5.32
C GLY A 64 2.90 14.83 5.59
N THR A 65 3.67 14.04 4.85
CA THR A 65 5.13 13.99 5.06
C THR A 65 5.74 15.37 4.77
N PRO A 66 6.82 15.76 5.47
CA PRO A 66 7.52 17.00 5.15
C PRO A 66 8.01 17.05 3.70
N GLU A 67 7.98 18.23 3.08
CA GLU A 67 8.32 18.40 1.65
C GLU A 67 9.78 18.03 1.32
N ASP A 68 10.70 18.20 2.28
CA ASP A 68 12.12 17.91 2.11
C ASP A 68 12.49 16.47 2.50
N HIS A 69 11.51 15.62 2.82
CA HIS A 69 11.72 14.22 3.15
C HIS A 69 11.63 13.31 1.92
N SER A 70 12.54 12.34 1.83
CA SER A 70 12.32 11.15 1.00
C SER A 70 11.24 10.27 1.65
N ILE A 71 10.37 9.65 0.85
CA ILE A 71 9.32 8.76 1.36
C ILE A 71 9.66 7.31 1.06
N ILE A 72 9.61 6.45 2.09
CA ILE A 72 9.67 5.00 1.96
C ILE A 72 8.30 4.42 2.26
N PHE A 73 7.73 3.66 1.32
CA PHE A 73 6.54 2.86 1.57
C PHE A 73 6.94 1.50 2.15
N LEU A 74 6.45 1.21 3.36
CA LEU A 74 6.62 -0.08 4.01
C LEU A 74 5.32 -0.88 3.90
N ALA A 75 5.27 -1.82 2.97
CA ALA A 75 4.09 -2.64 2.72
C ALA A 75 4.46 -4.06 2.29
N HIS A 76 3.53 -4.99 2.46
CA HIS A 76 3.62 -6.29 1.82
C HIS A 76 3.41 -6.11 0.31
N ASN A 77 4.32 -6.71 -0.48
CA ASN A 77 4.31 -6.65 -1.93
C ASN A 77 4.49 -8.05 -2.50
N GLY A 78 3.39 -8.81 -2.54
CA GLY A 78 3.32 -10.12 -3.16
C GLY A 78 3.52 -10.02 -4.68
N PRO A 79 4.23 -10.98 -5.29
CA PRO A 79 4.68 -10.89 -6.68
C PRO A 79 3.52 -11.12 -7.67
N THR A 80 2.83 -10.03 -8.01
CA THR A 80 1.79 -10.07 -9.06
C THR A 80 2.41 -10.43 -10.40
N GLY A 81 1.73 -11.30 -11.15
CA GLY A 81 2.14 -11.77 -12.47
C GLY A 81 3.06 -12.98 -12.46
N LEU A 82 3.45 -13.49 -11.28
CA LEU A 82 4.32 -14.66 -11.13
C LEU A 82 3.59 -15.94 -10.71
N GLY A 83 2.25 -15.92 -10.65
CA GLY A 83 1.44 -17.07 -10.19
C GLY A 83 0.25 -17.41 -11.09
N ALA A 84 0.19 -16.91 -12.32
CA ALA A 84 -0.98 -17.06 -13.17
C ALA A 84 -1.35 -18.52 -13.47
N ASN A 85 -0.35 -19.39 -13.60
CA ASN A 85 -0.49 -20.84 -13.80
C ASN A 85 0.09 -21.62 -12.64
N VAL A 86 -0.38 -22.85 -12.46
CA VAL A 86 0.02 -23.76 -11.37
C VAL A 86 1.53 -24.06 -11.36
N ASP A 87 2.18 -24.03 -12.53
CA ASP A 87 3.61 -24.31 -12.69
C ASP A 87 4.47 -23.04 -12.70
N ASP A 88 3.86 -21.86 -12.52
CA ASP A 88 4.62 -20.62 -12.32
C ASP A 88 5.30 -20.62 -10.94
N ILE A 89 6.33 -19.79 -10.78
CA ILE A 89 7.16 -19.75 -9.56
C ILE A 89 6.37 -19.48 -8.28
N CYS A 90 5.30 -18.69 -8.36
CA CYS A 90 4.36 -18.41 -7.26
C CYS A 90 2.98 -19.05 -7.51
N GLY A 91 2.91 -19.98 -8.48
CA GLY A 91 1.68 -20.56 -8.99
C GLY A 91 0.89 -21.35 -7.97
N ARG A 92 1.53 -21.89 -6.93
CA ARG A 92 0.92 -22.74 -5.89
C ARG A 92 1.09 -22.20 -4.47
N ASP A 93 1.39 -20.90 -4.32
CA ASP A 93 1.67 -20.30 -3.01
C ASP A 93 0.47 -20.37 -2.04
N TRP A 94 -0.75 -20.38 -2.57
CA TRP A 94 -1.98 -20.30 -1.77
C TRP A 94 -2.96 -21.46 -1.97
N PHE A 95 -3.08 -21.97 -3.19
CA PHE A 95 -4.02 -23.04 -3.53
C PHE A 95 -3.36 -24.09 -4.42
N ILE A 96 -3.82 -25.34 -4.31
CA ILE A 96 -3.32 -26.46 -5.11
C ILE A 96 -3.60 -26.24 -6.61
N ASP A 97 -4.78 -25.72 -6.93
CA ASP A 97 -5.18 -25.38 -8.30
C ASP A 97 -4.46 -24.14 -8.86
N GLY A 98 -3.74 -23.46 -7.98
CA GLY A 98 -2.94 -22.29 -8.25
C GLY A 98 -3.70 -20.98 -8.44
N GLY A 99 -2.97 -19.93 -8.84
CA GLY A 99 -3.54 -18.62 -9.13
C GLY A 99 -2.63 -17.46 -8.75
N ASP A 100 -2.83 -16.31 -9.42
CA ASP A 100 -2.09 -15.09 -9.11
C ASP A 100 -2.70 -14.39 -7.90
N HIS A 101 -2.05 -14.60 -6.77
CA HIS A 101 -2.37 -13.97 -5.48
C HIS A 101 -1.30 -12.95 -5.09
N GLY A 102 -0.52 -12.44 -6.03
CA GLY A 102 0.29 -11.25 -5.79
C GLY A 102 -0.57 -10.06 -5.35
N ASP A 103 0.05 -9.04 -4.76
CA ASP A 103 -0.68 -7.82 -4.41
C ASP A 103 -0.89 -6.98 -5.68
N PRO A 104 -2.10 -6.99 -6.28
CA PRO A 104 -2.32 -6.41 -7.58
C PRO A 104 -2.30 -4.89 -7.41
N GLY A 105 -1.14 -4.28 -7.64
CA GLY A 105 -0.99 -2.84 -7.68
C GLY A 105 -0.85 -2.13 -6.33
N ASN A 106 -0.53 -2.80 -5.21
CA ASN A 106 -0.29 -2.10 -3.92
C ASN A 106 0.77 -0.98 -4.05
N THR A 107 1.74 -1.11 -4.95
CA THR A 107 2.77 -0.08 -5.17
C THR A 107 2.44 0.81 -6.37
N TYR A 108 2.00 0.23 -7.50
CA TYR A 108 1.74 1.00 -8.72
C TYR A 108 0.48 1.86 -8.66
N GLU A 109 -0.63 1.39 -8.06
CA GLU A 109 -1.82 2.24 -7.94
C GLU A 109 -1.58 3.38 -6.95
N LEU A 110 -0.93 3.10 -5.82
CA LEU A 110 -0.51 4.12 -4.85
C LEU A 110 0.42 5.16 -5.48
N ILE A 111 1.44 4.71 -6.23
CA ILE A 111 2.31 5.60 -7.02
C ILE A 111 1.48 6.38 -8.03
N SER A 112 0.54 5.76 -8.75
CA SER A 112 -0.30 6.47 -9.72
C SER A 112 -1.18 7.54 -9.06
N PHE A 113 -1.72 7.28 -7.86
CA PHE A 113 -2.47 8.26 -7.07
C PHE A 113 -1.59 9.40 -6.55
N LEU A 114 -0.36 9.10 -6.11
CA LEU A 114 0.63 10.10 -5.66
C LEU A 114 1.19 10.94 -6.82
N LEU A 115 1.27 10.36 -8.02
CA LEU A 115 1.77 11.04 -9.23
C LEU A 115 0.66 11.76 -10.02
N LYS A 116 -0.63 11.48 -9.79
CA LYS A 116 -1.75 12.20 -10.44
C LYS A 116 -1.66 13.73 -10.32
N PRO A 117 -1.35 14.32 -9.13
CA PRO A 117 -1.12 15.76 -9.00
C PRO A 117 0.09 16.26 -9.81
N LEU A 118 1.15 15.46 -9.91
CA LEU A 118 2.36 15.78 -10.67
C LEU A 118 2.14 15.71 -12.19
N ILE A 119 1.31 14.79 -12.67
CA ILE A 119 0.95 14.69 -14.09
C ILE A 119 0.09 15.88 -14.53
N HIS A 120 -0.81 16.37 -13.67
CA HIS A 120 -1.61 17.56 -13.99
C HIS A 120 -0.78 18.85 -14.02
N LEU A 121 0.34 18.90 -13.27
CA LEU A 121 1.33 19.99 -13.35
C LEU A 121 2.22 19.93 -14.61
N TYR A 122 2.29 18.78 -15.29
CA TYR A 122 3.14 18.55 -16.47
C TYR A 122 2.36 18.46 -17.80
N THR A 123 1.05 18.71 -17.79
CA THR A 123 0.31 18.98 -19.02
C THR A 123 0.18 20.50 -19.18
N PRO A 124 1.13 21.20 -19.83
CA PRO A 124 0.88 22.58 -20.20
C PRO A 124 -0.34 22.57 -21.11
N HIS A 125 -1.28 23.48 -20.84
CA HIS A 125 -2.42 23.77 -21.71
C HIS A 125 -1.93 23.90 -23.16
N LEU A 126 -2.21 22.89 -23.98
CA LEU A 126 -2.20 23.05 -25.42
C LEU A 126 -3.46 23.83 -25.77
N SER A 127 -3.32 25.16 -25.75
CA SER A 127 -4.16 26.09 -26.51
C SER A 127 -3.69 26.15 -27.96
#